data_AF-A0AAU6HJ66-F1
#
_entry.id   AF-A0AAU6HJ66-F1
#
_cell.length_a   1.000
_cell.length_b   1.000
_cell.length_c   1.000
_cell.angle_alpha   90.00
_cell.angle_beta   90.00
_cell.angle_gamma   90.00
#
_symmetry.space_group_name_H-M   'P 1'
#
loop_
_entity.id
_entity.type
_entity.pdbx_description
1 polymer ?
#
loop_
_entity_poly.entity_id
_entity_poly.type
_entity_poly.pdbx_seq_one_letter_code
_entity_poly.pdbx_strand_id
1 'polypeptide(L)'
;MIVQNSGDLYSKSLADKFRDSFKGDEDVINFAQGSSLVDTPPGTQKASSPDRLAGQVCTALQKNPATVVYWTSRARDFTAFANAWDAKGTCGENRLTVLGGNELTNVALTGEYHNKTWLRLYHSAHRLPEGDPHVSEKTQDFINGYHRTYPKDPWLQDGQSAVAYDAFHALSMAADDAHAGAFVDRDALVTGLKSGERFDGATGFVDFSADSNEPPQHKTLVILKQAPEGPRTVVVCGAYGPSAEPGKQGAPCPH
;
A
#
# COMPACT_ATOMS: atom_id res chain seq x y z
N MET A 1 16.97 -2.34 -4.26
CA MET A 1 17.11 -3.44 -3.28
C MET A 1 15.74 -3.79 -2.74
N ILE A 2 15.45 -5.08 -2.57
CA ILE A 2 14.15 -5.59 -2.12
C ILE A 2 14.34 -6.28 -0.78
N VAL A 3 13.50 -5.94 0.20
CA VAL A 3 13.38 -6.68 1.46
C VAL A 3 12.05 -7.42 1.46
N GLN A 4 12.11 -8.72 1.65
CA GLN A 4 10.94 -9.61 1.61
C GLN A 4 10.97 -10.64 2.73
N ASN A 5 9.84 -11.29 2.98
CA ASN A 5 9.74 -12.54 3.70
C ASN A 5 9.28 -13.62 2.72
N SER A 6 10.20 -14.49 2.30
CA SER A 6 9.93 -15.59 1.35
C SER A 6 8.89 -16.59 1.84
N GLY A 7 8.74 -16.75 3.17
CA GLY A 7 7.73 -17.62 3.78
C GLY A 7 6.34 -16.98 3.91
N ASP A 8 6.22 -15.69 3.59
CA ASP A 8 4.94 -14.98 3.55
C ASP A 8 4.51 -14.78 2.09
N LEU A 9 3.44 -15.48 1.68
CA LEU A 9 2.91 -15.42 0.32
C LEU A 9 2.59 -13.99 -0.15
N TYR A 10 2.14 -13.12 0.76
CA TYR A 10 1.87 -11.72 0.43
C TYR A 10 3.16 -10.98 0.08
N SER A 11 4.16 -11.05 0.95
CA SER A 11 5.46 -10.39 0.74
C SER A 11 6.17 -10.92 -0.49
N LYS A 12 6.18 -12.24 -0.66
CA LYS A 12 6.75 -12.89 -1.84
C LYS A 12 6.06 -12.44 -3.14
N SER A 13 4.73 -12.43 -3.17
CA SER A 13 3.97 -12.02 -4.35
C SER A 13 4.27 -10.57 -4.76
N LEU A 14 4.35 -9.65 -3.80
CA LEU A 14 4.72 -8.26 -4.08
C LEU A 14 6.14 -8.14 -4.61
N ALA A 15 7.08 -8.85 -4.00
CA ALA A 15 8.48 -8.85 -4.44
C ALA A 15 8.61 -9.41 -5.86
N ASP A 16 7.99 -10.55 -6.16
CA ASP A 16 8.01 -11.14 -7.50
C ASP A 16 7.42 -10.19 -8.54
N LYS A 17 6.25 -9.59 -8.28
CA LYS A 17 5.63 -8.59 -9.18
C LYS A 17 6.51 -7.36 -9.41
N PHE A 18 7.23 -6.90 -8.39
CA PHE A 18 8.17 -5.79 -8.53
C PHE A 18 9.31 -6.16 -9.46
N ARG A 19 9.93 -7.33 -9.28
CA ARG A 19 11.03 -7.84 -10.12
C ARG A 19 10.59 -8.09 -11.57
N ASP A 20 9.34 -8.50 -11.74
CA ASP A 20 8.75 -8.70 -13.05
C ASP A 20 8.56 -7.37 -13.78
N SER A 21 8.15 -6.33 -13.07
CA SER A 21 7.87 -4.99 -13.63
C SER A 21 9.12 -4.12 -13.80
N PHE A 22 10.08 -4.19 -12.87
CA PHE A 22 11.27 -3.35 -12.84
C PHE A 22 12.50 -4.16 -13.21
N LYS A 23 13.02 -3.96 -14.43
CA LYS A 23 14.25 -4.64 -14.87
C LYS A 23 15.47 -3.81 -14.45
N GLY A 24 16.34 -4.39 -13.63
CA GLY A 24 17.58 -3.77 -13.17
C GLY A 24 18.39 -4.67 -12.25
N ASP A 25 19.49 -4.15 -11.71
CA ASP A 25 20.27 -4.84 -10.68
C ASP A 25 19.51 -4.83 -9.35
N GLU A 26 19.18 -6.01 -8.85
CA GLU A 26 18.37 -6.19 -7.66
C GLU A 26 19.07 -7.08 -6.64
N ASP A 27 19.41 -6.49 -5.49
CA ASP A 27 19.70 -7.26 -4.28
C ASP A 27 18.40 -7.60 -3.56
N VAL A 28 18.19 -8.89 -3.26
CA VAL A 28 17.05 -9.37 -2.46
C VAL A 28 17.53 -9.86 -1.11
N ILE A 29 16.99 -9.32 -0.03
CA ILE A 29 17.26 -9.76 1.34
C ILE A 29 15.98 -10.33 1.94
N ASN A 30 16.03 -11.61 2.35
CA ASN A 30 14.96 -12.24 3.08
C ASN A 30 15.10 -11.95 4.58
N PHE A 31 14.02 -11.45 5.18
CA PHE A 31 13.95 -11.06 6.57
C PHE A 31 12.55 -11.29 7.15
N ALA A 32 12.51 -11.86 8.34
CA ALA A 32 11.33 -11.92 9.20
C ALA A 32 11.78 -11.92 10.66
N GLN A 33 11.00 -11.32 11.55
CA GLN A 33 11.22 -11.50 12.99
C GLN A 33 10.65 -12.85 13.48
N GLY A 34 11.43 -13.55 14.30
CA GLY A 34 10.97 -14.75 15.03
C GLY A 34 11.68 -16.05 14.62
N SER A 35 11.19 -17.18 15.14
CA SER A 35 11.71 -18.53 14.91
C SER A 35 11.24 -19.16 13.58
N SER A 36 10.43 -18.44 12.80
CA SER A 36 10.05 -18.86 11.46
C SER A 36 11.30 -19.00 10.61
N LEU A 37 11.51 -20.20 10.06
CA LEU A 37 12.58 -20.46 9.11
C LEU A 37 12.34 -19.57 7.89
N VAL A 38 13.10 -18.49 7.80
CA VAL A 38 13.17 -17.69 6.57
C VAL A 38 13.93 -18.52 5.55
N ASP A 39 13.20 -19.05 4.56
CA ASP A 39 13.79 -19.71 3.41
C ASP A 39 14.69 -18.73 2.67
N THR A 40 15.81 -19.23 2.17
CA THR A 40 16.77 -18.43 1.40
C THR A 40 16.84 -19.00 0.00
N PRO A 41 15.93 -18.58 -0.91
CA PRO A 41 16.00 -18.98 -2.30
C PRO A 41 17.39 -18.72 -2.91
N PRO A 42 17.85 -19.54 -3.86
CA PRO A 42 19.11 -19.30 -4.56
C PRO A 42 19.20 -17.87 -5.11
N GLY A 43 20.37 -17.25 -4.98
CA GLY A 43 20.60 -15.88 -5.45
C GLY A 43 20.06 -14.78 -4.53
N THR A 44 19.55 -15.12 -3.33
CA THR A 44 19.07 -14.14 -2.35
C THR A 44 19.90 -14.16 -1.06
N GLN A 45 19.93 -13.04 -0.35
CA GLN A 45 20.57 -12.92 0.96
C GLN A 45 19.57 -13.21 2.08
N LYS A 46 20.08 -13.51 3.28
CA LYS A 46 19.29 -13.65 4.50
C LYS A 46 19.78 -12.71 5.58
N ALA A 47 18.84 -12.05 6.25
CA ALA A 47 19.05 -11.37 7.51
C ALA A 47 18.36 -12.16 8.63
N SER A 48 19.13 -12.63 9.60
CA SER A 48 18.61 -13.38 10.75
C SER A 48 18.20 -12.48 11.94
N SER A 49 18.47 -11.18 11.85
CA SER A 49 18.12 -10.20 12.88
C SER A 49 17.96 -8.81 12.26
N PRO A 50 17.22 -7.90 12.91
CA PRO A 50 17.12 -6.50 12.50
C PRO A 50 18.49 -5.83 12.34
N ASP A 51 19.43 -6.09 13.26
CA ASP A 51 20.79 -5.56 13.20
C ASP A 51 21.57 -6.02 11.97
N ARG A 52 21.41 -7.29 11.60
CA ARG A 52 22.07 -7.85 10.42
C ARG A 52 21.47 -7.26 9.15
N LEU A 53 20.16 -7.10 9.10
CA LEU A 53 19.48 -6.41 8.00
C LEU A 53 19.98 -4.97 7.87
N ALA A 54 20.01 -4.21 8.97
CA ALA A 54 20.54 -2.84 9.00
C ALA A 54 21.98 -2.77 8.47
N GLY A 55 22.84 -3.71 8.86
CA GLY A 55 24.21 -3.82 8.33
C GLY A 55 24.28 -4.12 6.83
N GLN A 56 23.44 -5.02 6.33
CA GLN A 56 23.40 -5.35 4.90
C GLN A 56 22.87 -4.18 4.06
N VAL A 57 21.79 -3.54 4.50
CA VAL A 57 21.22 -2.34 3.85
C VAL A 57 22.23 -1.20 3.84
N CYS A 58 22.96 -1.03 4.94
CA CYS A 58 24.05 -0.07 5.08
C CYS A 58 25.17 -0.30 4.07
N THR A 59 25.68 -1.53 3.96
CA THR A 59 26.71 -1.87 2.98
C THR A 59 26.23 -1.62 1.55
N ALA A 60 24.97 -1.94 1.24
CA ALA A 60 24.38 -1.65 -0.06
C ALA A 60 24.32 -0.15 -0.36
N LEU A 61 23.92 0.68 0.62
CA LEU A 61 23.89 2.14 0.49
C LEU A 61 25.28 2.76 0.36
N GLN A 62 26.28 2.25 1.07
CA GLN A 62 27.66 2.72 0.93
C GLN A 62 28.23 2.42 -0.47
N LYS A 63 27.88 1.26 -1.04
CA LYS A 63 28.25 0.88 -2.41
C LYS A 63 27.51 1.71 -3.46
N ASN A 64 26.22 1.97 -3.24
CA ASN A 64 25.38 2.75 -4.13
C ASN A 64 24.43 3.67 -3.32
N PRO A 65 24.79 4.96 -3.14
CA PRO A 65 23.97 5.91 -2.37
C PRO A 65 22.59 6.20 -2.95
N ALA A 66 22.35 5.87 -4.23
CA ALA A 66 21.04 6.02 -4.87
C ALA A 66 20.09 4.83 -4.60
N THR A 67 20.53 3.85 -3.80
CA THR A 67 19.72 2.66 -3.50
C THR A 67 18.41 3.04 -2.80
N VAL A 68 17.30 2.61 -3.39
CA VAL A 68 15.98 2.60 -2.74
C VAL A 68 15.71 1.20 -2.20
N VAL A 69 15.16 1.14 -0.99
CA VAL A 69 14.68 -0.09 -0.37
C VAL A 69 13.20 -0.27 -0.69
N TYR A 70 12.88 -1.27 -1.50
CA TYR A 70 11.51 -1.71 -1.70
C TYR A 70 11.14 -2.70 -0.59
N TRP A 71 10.20 -2.31 0.28
CA TRP A 71 9.81 -3.07 1.45
C TRP A 71 8.49 -3.80 1.20
N THR A 72 8.54 -5.13 1.21
CA THR A 72 7.36 -5.98 0.98
C THR A 72 6.95 -6.80 2.20
N SER A 73 7.76 -6.80 3.27
CA SER A 73 7.47 -7.52 4.50
C SER A 73 6.48 -6.76 5.40
N ARG A 74 6.13 -7.35 6.54
CA ARG A 74 5.17 -6.81 7.50
C ARG A 74 5.67 -5.53 8.18
N ALA A 75 4.74 -4.69 8.64
CA ALA A 75 5.07 -3.44 9.32
C ALA A 75 5.86 -3.67 10.62
N ARG A 76 5.54 -4.74 11.37
CA ARG A 76 6.28 -5.13 12.58
C ARG A 76 7.77 -5.33 12.31
N ASP A 77 8.09 -6.03 11.23
CA ASP A 77 9.47 -6.29 10.81
C ASP A 77 10.15 -4.98 10.38
N PHE A 78 9.41 -4.06 9.74
CA PHE A 78 9.93 -2.74 9.36
C PHE A 78 10.28 -1.90 10.58
N THR A 79 9.40 -1.84 11.59
CA THR A 79 9.66 -1.14 12.85
C THR A 79 10.92 -1.66 13.53
N ALA A 80 11.10 -2.97 13.57
CA ALA A 80 12.29 -3.56 14.16
C ALA A 80 13.56 -3.19 13.40
N PHE A 81 13.51 -3.24 12.07
CA PHE A 81 14.59 -2.77 11.21
C PHE A 81 14.90 -1.28 11.44
N ALA A 82 13.88 -0.42 11.47
CA ALA A 82 14.02 1.01 11.67
C ALA A 82 14.64 1.33 13.04
N ASN A 83 14.28 0.59 14.09
CA ASN A 83 14.86 0.74 15.42
C ASN A 83 16.32 0.28 15.47
N ALA A 84 16.66 -0.84 14.81
CA ALA A 84 18.05 -1.29 14.70
C ALA A 84 18.92 -0.33 13.87
N TRP A 85 18.35 0.28 12.83
CA TRP A 85 19.01 1.30 12.02
C TRP A 85 19.36 2.54 12.84
N ASP A 86 18.39 3.02 13.62
CA ASP A 86 18.51 4.19 14.49
C ASP A 86 19.58 3.97 15.58
N ALA A 87 19.53 2.82 16.26
CA ALA A 87 20.47 2.46 17.32
C ALA A 87 21.93 2.35 16.85
N LYS A 88 22.15 1.97 15.59
CA LYS A 88 23.50 1.86 15.00
C LYS A 88 24.10 3.19 14.57
N GLY A 89 23.38 4.30 14.75
CA GLY A 89 23.88 5.64 14.44
C GLY A 89 23.80 6.04 12.97
N THR A 90 22.94 5.36 12.18
CA THR A 90 22.75 5.55 10.73
C THR A 90 24.02 5.34 9.89
N CYS A 91 23.90 4.72 8.71
CA CYS A 91 25.05 4.50 7.85
C CYS A 91 25.43 5.74 7.05
N GLY A 92 26.20 6.61 7.71
CA GLY A 92 26.74 7.85 7.16
C GLY A 92 25.71 8.98 7.09
N GLU A 93 26.10 10.09 6.47
CA GLU A 93 25.23 11.28 6.26
C GLU A 93 24.03 11.01 5.32
N ASN A 94 23.93 9.80 4.78
CA ASN A 94 22.95 9.45 3.75
C ASN A 94 21.60 9.03 4.36
N ARG A 95 20.54 9.70 3.94
CA ARG A 95 19.17 9.36 4.30
C ARG A 95 18.73 8.05 3.65
N LEU A 96 18.04 7.20 4.39
CA LEU A 96 17.45 5.96 3.87
C LEU A 96 16.15 6.28 3.13
N THR A 97 16.02 5.85 1.87
CA THR A 97 14.76 5.91 1.13
C THR A 97 14.10 4.55 1.09
N VAL A 98 12.86 4.48 1.57
CA VAL A 98 12.05 3.25 1.59
C VAL A 98 10.77 3.49 0.81
N LEU A 99 10.40 2.55 -0.07
CA LEU A 99 9.11 2.47 -0.72
C LEU A 99 8.42 1.18 -0.28
N GLY A 100 7.20 1.26 0.26
CA GLY A 100 6.43 0.08 0.67
C GLY A 100 4.97 0.10 0.24
N GLY A 101 4.26 -0.99 0.54
CA GLY A 101 2.82 -1.10 0.34
C GLY A 101 2.00 -0.44 1.46
N ASN A 102 0.67 -0.53 1.37
CA ASN A 102 -0.26 0.01 2.39
C ASN A 102 -0.06 -0.61 3.78
N GLU A 103 0.59 -1.77 3.87
CA GLU A 103 0.98 -2.37 5.16
C GLU A 103 1.75 -1.39 6.06
N LEU A 104 2.56 -0.49 5.48
CA LEU A 104 3.31 0.52 6.25
C LEU A 104 2.46 1.72 6.69
N THR A 105 1.26 1.89 6.14
CA THR A 105 0.36 3.01 6.45
C THR A 105 0.02 3.03 7.94
N ASN A 106 -0.34 1.88 8.54
CA ASN A 106 -0.78 1.83 9.93
C ASN A 106 0.27 2.31 10.93
N VAL A 107 1.54 1.99 10.70
CA VAL A 107 2.63 2.43 11.59
C VAL A 107 3.10 3.85 11.26
N ALA A 108 3.00 4.25 9.99
CA ALA A 108 3.23 5.63 9.59
C ALA A 108 2.21 6.58 10.28
N LEU A 109 0.94 6.19 10.36
CA LEU A 109 -0.12 7.01 10.95
C LEU A 109 -0.07 7.12 12.48
N THR A 110 0.54 6.17 13.19
CA THR A 110 0.71 6.29 14.65
C THR A 110 1.82 7.25 15.06
N GLY A 111 2.58 7.78 14.10
CA GLY A 111 3.68 8.71 14.36
C GLY A 111 4.98 8.05 14.82
N GLU A 112 5.07 6.72 14.76
CA GLU A 112 6.25 5.92 15.15
C GLU A 112 7.55 6.41 14.48
N TYR A 113 7.43 7.01 13.29
CA TYR A 113 8.56 7.47 12.49
C TYR A 113 8.73 9.00 12.44
N HIS A 114 7.95 9.78 13.18
CA HIS A 114 7.99 11.26 13.10
C HIS A 114 9.34 11.88 13.47
N ASN A 115 10.06 11.28 14.42
CA ASN A 115 11.37 11.76 14.85
C ASN A 115 12.54 11.19 14.02
N LYS A 116 12.27 10.27 13.09
CA LYS A 116 13.31 9.59 12.29
C LYS A 116 13.64 10.42 11.04
N THR A 117 14.30 11.56 11.23
CA THR A 117 14.65 12.51 10.14
C THR A 117 15.57 11.93 9.06
N TRP A 118 16.23 10.81 9.36
CA TRP A 118 17.03 10.03 8.43
C TRP A 118 16.20 9.18 7.46
N LEU A 119 14.92 8.92 7.77
CA LEU A 119 14.03 8.08 6.98
C LEU A 119 13.21 8.92 6.00
N ARG A 120 13.31 8.60 4.70
CA ARG A 120 12.39 9.03 3.65
C ARG A 120 11.47 7.87 3.32
N LEU A 121 10.34 7.79 4.02
CA LEU A 121 9.35 6.73 3.83
C LEU A 121 8.29 7.15 2.81
N TYR A 122 8.17 6.36 1.75
CA TYR A 122 7.08 6.40 0.78
C TYR A 122 6.26 5.11 0.89
N HIS A 123 4.94 5.20 0.83
CA HIS A 123 4.07 4.03 0.84
C HIS A 123 2.83 4.23 -0.01
N SER A 124 2.30 3.14 -0.57
CA SER A 124 1.01 3.19 -1.24
C SER A 124 -0.13 3.37 -0.24
N ALA A 125 -1.19 4.09 -0.61
CA ALA A 125 -2.45 4.15 0.14
C ALA A 125 -3.64 3.79 -0.75
N HIS A 126 -4.73 3.31 -0.14
CA HIS A 126 -5.95 2.93 -0.87
C HIS A 126 -6.86 4.11 -1.22
N ARG A 127 -6.63 5.30 -0.65
CA ARG A 127 -7.38 6.51 -0.96
C ARG A 127 -6.49 7.74 -0.83
N LEU A 128 -6.95 8.85 -1.39
CA LEU A 128 -6.33 10.15 -1.16
C LEU A 128 -6.53 10.59 0.31
N PRO A 129 -5.54 11.26 0.90
CA PRO A 129 -5.65 11.79 2.25
C PRO A 129 -6.63 12.98 2.27
N GLU A 130 -7.16 13.27 3.45
CA GLU A 130 -7.99 14.45 3.65
C GLU A 130 -7.25 15.74 3.24
N GLY A 131 -7.94 16.64 2.55
CA GLY A 131 -7.40 17.92 2.11
C GLY A 131 -6.57 17.87 0.83
N ASP A 132 -6.38 16.70 0.21
CA ASP A 132 -5.79 16.62 -1.12
C ASP A 132 -6.75 17.21 -2.18
N PRO A 133 -6.29 18.09 -3.09
CA PRO A 133 -7.15 18.76 -4.06
C PRO A 133 -7.79 17.83 -5.10
N HIS A 134 -7.34 16.58 -5.22
CA HIS A 134 -7.88 15.59 -6.17
C HIS A 134 -8.96 14.69 -5.55
N VAL A 135 -9.26 14.84 -4.26
CA VAL A 135 -10.28 14.03 -3.56
C VAL A 135 -11.64 14.20 -4.23
N SER A 136 -12.30 13.09 -4.58
CA SER A 136 -13.69 13.12 -5.08
C SER A 136 -14.66 13.52 -3.98
N GLU A 137 -15.83 14.05 -4.36
CA GLU A 137 -16.89 14.39 -3.42
C GLU A 137 -17.28 13.17 -2.56
N LYS A 138 -17.41 11.99 -3.18
CA LYS A 138 -17.71 10.75 -2.46
C LYS A 138 -16.62 10.35 -1.47
N THR A 139 -15.35 10.49 -1.85
CA THR A 139 -14.22 10.23 -0.96
C THR A 139 -14.26 11.19 0.24
N GLN A 140 -14.56 12.48 0.01
CA GLN A 140 -14.69 13.48 1.07
C GLN A 140 -15.88 13.17 2.00
N ASP A 141 -17.01 12.74 1.45
CA ASP A 141 -18.20 12.34 2.23
C ASP A 141 -17.90 11.15 3.14
N PHE A 142 -17.19 10.15 2.62
CA PHE A 142 -16.75 9.01 3.42
C PHE A 142 -15.85 9.47 4.58
N ILE A 143 -14.83 10.31 4.31
CA ILE A 143 -13.92 10.85 5.32
C ILE A 143 -14.71 11.58 6.41
N ASN A 144 -15.59 12.50 6.01
CA ASN A 144 -16.41 13.28 6.93
C ASN A 144 -17.34 12.40 7.77
N GLY A 145 -17.96 11.38 7.16
CA GLY A 145 -18.79 10.40 7.84
C GLY A 145 -18.01 9.57 8.84
N TYR A 146 -16.84 9.06 8.44
CA TYR A 146 -15.97 8.23 9.29
C TYR A 146 -15.46 9.04 10.49
N HIS A 147 -14.99 10.27 10.27
CA HIS A 147 -14.50 11.16 11.33
C HIS A 147 -15.57 11.48 12.37
N ARG A 148 -16.81 11.69 11.93
CA ARG A 148 -17.95 11.97 12.82
C ARG A 148 -18.28 10.77 13.70
N THR A 149 -18.22 9.56 13.14
CA THR A 149 -18.57 8.32 13.83
C THR A 149 -17.44 7.81 14.73
N TYR A 150 -16.18 7.95 14.28
CA TYR A 150 -14.99 7.40 14.92
C TYR A 150 -13.91 8.46 15.18
N PRO A 151 -14.19 9.55 15.92
CA PRO A 151 -13.30 10.71 16.04
C PRO A 151 -11.98 10.45 16.78
N LYS A 152 -11.81 9.27 17.38
CA LYS A 152 -10.63 8.88 18.18
C LYS A 152 -9.85 7.71 17.57
N ASP A 153 -10.23 7.27 16.38
CA ASP A 153 -9.53 6.18 15.70
C ASP A 153 -8.10 6.63 15.32
N PRO A 154 -7.03 5.94 15.74
CA PRO A 154 -5.67 6.27 15.30
C PRO A 154 -5.45 6.03 13.80
N TRP A 155 -6.34 5.31 13.13
CA TRP A 155 -6.25 4.94 11.72
C TRP A 155 -7.24 5.70 10.83
N LEU A 156 -7.70 6.89 11.24
CA LEU A 156 -8.61 7.73 10.44
C LEU A 156 -8.16 7.92 8.97
N GLN A 157 -6.85 8.00 8.74
CA GLN A 157 -6.26 8.16 7.40
C GLN A 157 -5.87 6.82 6.74
N ASP A 158 -6.14 5.69 7.38
CA ASP A 158 -5.98 4.38 6.74
C ASP A 158 -7.08 4.17 5.70
N GLY A 159 -6.70 3.54 4.59
CA GLY A 159 -7.60 3.32 3.47
C GLY A 159 -8.37 2.00 3.56
N GLN A 160 -8.08 1.10 4.51
CA GLN A 160 -8.74 -0.21 4.58
C GLN A 160 -10.24 -0.09 4.88
N SER A 161 -10.66 0.86 5.72
CA SER A 161 -12.08 1.12 6.00
C SER A 161 -12.83 1.60 4.76
N ALA A 162 -12.20 2.43 3.93
CA ALA A 162 -12.74 2.88 2.65
C ALA A 162 -12.85 1.72 1.65
N VAL A 163 -11.85 0.84 1.59
CA VAL A 163 -11.93 -0.38 0.76
C VAL A 163 -13.09 -1.28 1.20
N ALA A 164 -13.27 -1.46 2.51
CA ALA A 164 -14.38 -2.23 3.04
C ALA A 164 -15.73 -1.58 2.69
N TYR A 165 -15.85 -0.25 2.80
CA TYR A 165 -17.03 0.48 2.40
C TYR A 165 -17.39 0.22 0.94
N ASP A 166 -16.43 0.34 0.03
CA ASP A 166 -16.66 0.10 -1.40
C ASP A 166 -17.02 -1.36 -1.70
N ALA A 167 -16.41 -2.31 -0.99
CA ALA A 167 -16.75 -3.73 -1.12
C ALA A 167 -18.20 -4.03 -0.67
N PHE A 168 -18.64 -3.46 0.45
CA PHE A 168 -20.03 -3.60 0.90
C PHE A 168 -21.01 -2.87 -0.01
N HIS A 169 -20.59 -1.74 -0.61
CA HIS A 169 -21.41 -1.04 -1.59
C HIS A 169 -21.64 -1.88 -2.84
N ALA A 170 -20.57 -2.45 -3.42
CA ALA A 170 -20.67 -3.37 -4.55
C ALA A 170 -21.54 -4.60 -4.23
N LEU A 171 -21.39 -5.16 -3.03
CA LEU A 171 -22.24 -6.27 -2.58
C LEU A 171 -23.71 -5.87 -2.45
N SER A 172 -24.00 -4.66 -1.96
CA SER A 172 -25.37 -4.13 -1.86
C SER A 172 -26.00 -3.97 -3.23
N MET A 173 -25.27 -3.40 -4.20
CA MET A 173 -25.77 -3.23 -5.57
C MET A 173 -26.14 -4.58 -6.19
N ALA A 174 -25.23 -5.56 -6.11
CA ALA A 174 -25.51 -6.90 -6.63
C ALA A 174 -26.66 -7.60 -5.88
N ALA A 175 -26.85 -7.33 -4.58
CA ALA A 175 -27.95 -7.87 -3.81
C ALA A 175 -29.29 -7.24 -4.18
N ASP A 176 -29.32 -5.94 -4.44
CA ASP A 176 -30.51 -5.21 -4.92
C ASP A 176 -30.95 -5.74 -6.29
N ASP A 177 -30.01 -6.04 -7.18
CA ASP A 177 -30.29 -6.62 -8.50
C ASP A 177 -30.74 -8.09 -8.44
N ALA A 178 -30.18 -8.87 -7.51
CA ALA A 178 -30.49 -10.27 -7.31
C ALA A 178 -31.76 -10.52 -6.46
N HIS A 179 -32.35 -9.46 -5.92
CA HIS A 179 -33.47 -9.56 -5.01
C HIS A 179 -34.80 -9.84 -5.75
N ALA A 180 -35.49 -10.90 -5.32
CA ALA A 180 -36.84 -11.22 -5.74
C ALA A 180 -37.78 -11.35 -4.53
N GLY A 181 -38.52 -10.28 -4.21
CA GLY A 181 -39.54 -10.26 -3.17
C GLY A 181 -39.00 -10.09 -1.74
N ALA A 182 -38.58 -11.17 -1.07
CA ALA A 182 -37.95 -11.12 0.26
C ALA A 182 -36.69 -12.01 0.32
N PHE A 183 -36.25 -12.48 -0.83
CA PHE A 183 -35.16 -13.44 -0.97
C PHE A 183 -34.15 -12.89 -1.98
N VAL A 184 -32.88 -13.14 -1.69
CA VAL A 184 -31.76 -12.90 -2.61
C VAL A 184 -31.33 -14.27 -3.12
N ASP A 185 -31.43 -14.48 -4.43
CA ASP A 185 -30.91 -15.70 -5.04
C ASP A 185 -29.38 -15.63 -5.10
N ARG A 186 -28.70 -16.70 -4.66
CA ARG A 186 -27.24 -16.73 -4.58
C ARG A 186 -26.59 -16.67 -5.94
N ASP A 187 -27.14 -17.37 -6.92
CA ASP A 187 -26.53 -17.47 -8.24
C ASP A 187 -26.74 -16.16 -9.01
N ALA A 188 -27.90 -15.51 -8.83
CA ALA A 188 -28.14 -14.14 -9.28
C ALA A 188 -27.17 -13.15 -8.64
N LEU A 189 -26.93 -13.24 -7.32
CA LEU A 189 -25.98 -12.36 -6.62
C LEU A 189 -24.55 -12.52 -7.15
N VAL A 190 -24.08 -13.76 -7.31
CA VAL A 190 -22.75 -14.04 -7.87
C VAL A 190 -22.65 -13.56 -9.32
N THR A 191 -23.75 -13.65 -10.08
CA THR A 191 -23.81 -13.13 -11.45
C THR A 191 -23.71 -11.60 -11.47
N GLY A 192 -24.44 -10.90 -10.59
CA GLY A 192 -24.34 -9.43 -10.46
C GLY A 192 -22.94 -8.96 -10.06
N LEU A 193 -22.30 -9.63 -9.11
CA LEU A 193 -20.91 -9.32 -8.76
C LEU A 193 -19.92 -9.50 -9.92
N LYS A 194 -20.26 -10.36 -10.90
CA LYS A 194 -19.44 -10.64 -12.08
C LYS A 194 -19.86 -9.85 -13.31
N SER A 195 -21.00 -9.16 -13.33
CA SER A 195 -21.42 -8.39 -14.51
C SER A 195 -20.59 -7.11 -14.71
N GLY A 196 -19.74 -6.77 -13.74
CA GLY A 196 -19.00 -5.52 -13.71
C GLY A 196 -19.84 -4.42 -13.09
N GLU A 197 -19.23 -3.63 -12.23
CA GLU A 197 -19.88 -2.60 -11.43
C GLU A 197 -19.07 -1.32 -11.47
N ARG A 198 -19.77 -0.19 -11.57
CA ARG A 198 -19.14 1.13 -11.72
C ARG A 198 -19.78 2.14 -10.79
N PHE A 199 -18.99 2.74 -9.93
CA PHE A 199 -19.47 3.75 -8.98
C PHE A 199 -18.36 4.68 -8.51
N ASP A 200 -18.73 5.89 -8.10
CA ASP A 200 -17.84 6.74 -7.31
C ASP A 200 -17.79 6.18 -5.89
N GLY A 201 -16.60 5.77 -5.45
CA GLY A 201 -16.36 5.10 -4.18
C GLY A 201 -15.60 5.96 -3.17
N ALA A 202 -15.49 5.45 -1.95
CA ALA A 202 -14.68 6.02 -0.88
C ALA A 202 -13.17 5.97 -1.19
N THR A 203 -12.75 5.12 -2.12
CA THR A 203 -11.37 4.99 -2.60
C THR A 203 -11.13 5.64 -3.98
N GLY A 204 -12.00 6.57 -4.37
CA GLY A 204 -12.13 7.08 -5.74
C GLY A 204 -13.00 6.16 -6.60
N PHE A 205 -13.02 6.40 -7.92
CA PHE A 205 -13.87 5.65 -8.84
C PHE A 205 -13.49 4.15 -8.84
N VAL A 206 -14.52 3.32 -8.90
CA VAL A 206 -14.43 1.85 -8.94
C VAL A 206 -15.06 1.41 -10.24
N ASP A 207 -14.33 0.58 -10.99
CA ASP A 207 -14.73 0.06 -12.30
C ASP A 207 -14.33 -1.42 -12.39
N PHE A 208 -15.23 -2.33 -12.02
CA PHE A 208 -14.97 -3.77 -12.15
C PHE A 208 -15.26 -4.22 -13.57
N SER A 209 -14.32 -4.94 -14.19
CA SER A 209 -14.56 -5.59 -15.49
C SER A 209 -15.47 -6.81 -15.33
N ALA A 210 -16.39 -6.97 -16.28
CA ALA A 210 -17.23 -8.17 -16.36
C ALA A 210 -16.39 -9.46 -16.46
N ASP A 211 -16.92 -10.54 -15.89
CA ASP A 211 -16.36 -11.91 -15.89
C ASP A 211 -14.92 -12.03 -15.36
N SER A 212 -14.51 -11.08 -14.52
CA SER A 212 -13.16 -10.99 -13.98
C SER A 212 -13.16 -10.97 -12.47
N ASN A 213 -12.20 -11.68 -11.86
CA ASN A 213 -11.89 -11.57 -10.44
C ASN A 213 -10.67 -10.65 -10.21
N GLU A 214 -10.30 -9.84 -11.20
CA GLU A 214 -9.20 -8.89 -11.11
C GLU A 214 -9.59 -7.64 -10.31
N PRO A 215 -8.59 -6.90 -9.79
CA PRO A 215 -8.83 -5.58 -9.19
C PRO A 215 -9.57 -4.63 -10.15
N PRO A 216 -10.26 -3.60 -9.62
CA PRO A 216 -10.90 -2.58 -10.45
C PRO A 216 -9.94 -1.98 -11.48
N GLN A 217 -10.44 -1.76 -12.68
CA GLN A 217 -9.71 -1.12 -13.76
C GLN A 217 -9.34 0.31 -13.38
N HIS A 218 -8.13 0.71 -13.76
CA HIS A 218 -7.60 2.05 -13.51
C HIS A 218 -7.73 2.52 -12.06
N LYS A 219 -7.72 1.60 -11.08
CA LYS A 219 -7.94 1.96 -9.68
C LYS A 219 -6.97 3.06 -9.23
N THR A 220 -7.47 3.99 -8.42
CA THR A 220 -6.66 5.02 -7.79
C THR A 220 -5.43 4.42 -7.11
N LEU A 221 -4.25 4.84 -7.54
CA LEU A 221 -2.98 4.57 -6.89
C LEU A 221 -2.47 5.86 -6.28
N VAL A 222 -2.28 5.85 -4.97
CA VAL A 222 -1.71 6.99 -4.22
C VAL A 222 -0.38 6.57 -3.64
N ILE A 223 0.67 7.35 -3.87
CA ILE A 223 1.93 7.23 -3.13
C ILE A 223 2.01 8.42 -2.17
N LEU A 224 2.05 8.10 -0.88
CA LEU A 224 2.22 9.05 0.21
C LEU A 224 3.67 9.05 0.65
N LYS A 225 4.15 10.22 1.09
CA LYS A 225 5.38 10.38 1.83
C LYS A 225 5.06 10.74 3.26
N GLN A 226 5.69 10.05 4.20
CA GLN A 226 5.59 10.39 5.62
C GLN A 226 6.24 11.76 5.87
N ALA A 227 5.55 12.65 6.57
CA ALA A 227 6.07 13.92 7.07
C ALA A 227 5.61 14.19 8.51
N PRO A 228 6.31 15.05 9.28
CA PRO A 228 5.93 15.37 10.66
C PRO A 228 4.51 15.94 10.81
N GLU A 229 4.03 16.67 9.80
CA GLU A 229 2.69 17.25 9.73
C GLU A 229 1.60 16.25 9.30
N GLY A 230 1.97 15.01 8.97
CA GLY A 230 1.09 13.98 8.41
C GLY A 230 1.56 13.50 7.03
N PRO A 231 0.91 12.45 6.48
CA PRO A 231 1.27 11.94 5.16
C PRO A 231 0.96 12.98 4.07
N ARG A 232 1.86 13.09 3.09
CA ARG A 232 1.71 14.00 1.95
C ARG A 232 1.67 13.22 0.66
N THR A 233 0.69 13.54 -0.18
CA THR A 233 0.59 12.98 -1.52
C THR A 233 1.79 13.38 -2.37
N VAL A 234 2.41 12.39 -3.02
CA VAL A 234 3.55 12.58 -3.95
C VAL A 234 3.16 12.19 -5.36
N VAL A 235 2.39 11.11 -5.50
CA VAL A 235 1.88 10.62 -6.78
C VAL A 235 0.43 10.22 -6.60
N VAL A 236 -0.39 10.59 -7.57
CA VAL A 236 -1.77 10.11 -7.73
C VAL A 236 -1.94 9.70 -9.18
N CYS A 237 -2.33 8.45 -9.40
CA CYS A 237 -2.64 7.90 -10.72
C CYS A 237 -3.96 7.14 -10.68
N GLY A 238 -4.55 6.88 -11.84
CA GLY A 238 -5.81 6.17 -11.97
C GLY A 238 -7.03 7.07 -11.71
N ALA A 239 -8.18 6.44 -11.53
CA ALA A 239 -9.47 7.09 -11.48
C ALA A 239 -9.80 7.57 -10.05
N TYR A 240 -9.12 8.60 -9.57
CA TYR A 240 -9.40 9.22 -8.26
C TYR A 240 -10.77 9.90 -8.15
N GLY A 241 -11.49 10.01 -9.26
CA GLY A 241 -12.89 10.40 -9.33
C GLY A 241 -13.48 10.13 -10.72
N PRO A 242 -14.80 10.32 -10.94
CA PRO A 242 -15.47 9.97 -12.19
C PRO A 242 -14.99 10.74 -13.43
N SER A 243 -14.42 11.93 -13.23
CA SER A 243 -13.88 12.79 -14.30
C SER A 243 -12.39 12.61 -14.51
N ALA A 244 -11.71 11.81 -13.69
CA ALA A 244 -10.29 11.54 -13.88
C ALA A 244 -10.08 10.70 -15.14
N GLU A 245 -9.12 11.09 -15.97
CA GLU A 245 -8.77 10.40 -17.21
C GLU A 245 -7.40 9.74 -17.06
N PRO A 246 -7.31 8.47 -16.59
CA PRO A 246 -6.04 7.78 -16.30
C PRO A 246 -5.01 7.90 -17.42
N GLY A 247 -5.42 7.73 -18.68
CA GLY A 247 -4.53 7.79 -19.85
C GLY A 247 -3.91 9.17 -20.13
N LYS A 248 -4.39 10.24 -19.48
CA LYS A 248 -3.88 11.62 -19.66
C LYS A 248 -3.07 12.16 -18.49
N GLN A 249 -2.80 11.35 -17.46
CA GLN A 249 -2.19 11.82 -16.21
C GLN A 249 -0.68 12.10 -16.28
N GLY A 250 -0.03 11.81 -17.41
CA GLY A 250 1.39 12.06 -17.61
C GLY A 250 2.30 11.30 -16.64
N ALA A 251 3.61 11.45 -16.77
CA ALA A 251 4.54 10.79 -15.87
C ALA A 251 4.35 11.29 -14.41
N PRO A 252 4.40 10.38 -13.41
CA PRO A 252 4.82 8.98 -13.47
C PRO A 252 3.67 7.98 -13.70
N CYS A 253 2.47 8.42 -14.07
CA CYS A 253 1.34 7.54 -14.28
C CYS A 253 1.48 6.75 -15.60
N PRO A 254 1.29 5.42 -15.55
CA PRO A 254 1.33 4.60 -16.76
C PRO A 254 0.15 4.95 -17.67
N HIS A 255 0.39 4.89 -18.98
CA HIS A 255 -0.62 5.05 -20.03
C HIS A 255 -1.33 3.72 -20.32
#